data_AF-A0A2V9MYW2-F1
#
_entry.id   AF-A0A2V9MYW2-F1
#
_cell.length_a   1.000
_cell.length_b   1.000
_cell.length_c   1.000
_cell.angle_alpha   90.00
_cell.angle_beta   90.00
_cell.angle_gamma   90.00
#
_symmetry.space_group_name_H-M   'P 1'
#
loop_
_entity.id
_entity.type
_entity.pdbx_description
1 polymer ?
#
loop_
_entity_poly.entity_id
_entity_poly.type
_entity_poly.pdbx_seq_one_letter_code
_entity_poly.pdbx_strand_id
1 'polypeptide(L)'
;MERFFRDSRTIQRYRSSPLGPYIERLADCLYEQGYCRDQALRHLLTVEEFGRWLQRWRIALHDATFAHARRYVRLRRRRKGFGALLALKRLLEVLAQEGRVSPMNAPKSQVELVVQKFGNFLSEERALAPRTINNRKTIVTAFLAQRFGKRSFKFSNL
;
A
#
# COMPACT_ATOMS: atom_id res chain seq x y z
N MET A 1 6.81 11.84 17.17
CA MET A 1 5.48 11.20 17.41
C MET A 1 4.73 11.80 18.63
N GLU A 2 5.50 12.26 19.61
CA GLU A 2 5.15 12.90 20.89
C GLU A 2 4.33 14.18 20.71
N ARG A 3 4.46 14.84 19.55
CA ARG A 3 3.70 16.04 19.20
C ARG A 3 2.18 15.79 19.14
N PHE A 4 1.76 14.54 18.94
CA PHE A 4 0.33 14.18 18.84
C PHE A 4 -0.11 13.16 19.88
N PHE A 5 0.70 12.15 20.17
CA PHE A 5 0.39 11.13 21.18
C PHE A 5 0.84 11.58 22.57
N ARG A 6 -0.05 11.42 23.57
CA ARG A 6 0.27 11.69 24.98
C ARG A 6 0.61 10.41 25.77
N ASP A 7 0.22 9.25 25.26
CA ASP A 7 0.45 7.96 25.91
C ASP A 7 1.77 7.34 25.45
N SER A 8 2.73 7.24 26.36
CA SER A 8 4.05 6.66 26.12
C SER A 8 4.00 5.20 25.68
N ARG A 9 3.01 4.42 26.14
CA ARG A 9 2.85 3.01 25.72
C ARG A 9 2.46 2.91 24.25
N THR A 10 1.54 3.77 23.80
CA THR A 10 1.15 3.86 22.39
C THR A 10 2.32 4.28 21.49
N ILE A 11 3.12 5.26 21.93
CA ILE A 11 4.31 5.71 21.20
C ILE A 11 5.31 4.56 21.04
N GLN A 12 5.62 3.86 22.13
CA GLN A 12 6.56 2.74 22.10
C GLN A 12 6.08 1.60 21.19
N ARG A 13 4.80 1.23 21.27
CA ARG A 13 4.19 0.22 20.39
C ARG A 13 4.33 0.60 18.91
N TYR A 14 4.15 1.87 18.58
CA TYR A 14 4.22 2.34 17.19
C TYR A 14 5.65 2.33 16.66
N ARG A 15 6.61 2.78 17.48
CA ARG A 15 8.04 2.68 17.17
C ARG A 15 8.50 1.25 16.93
N SER A 16 8.00 0.28 17.71
CA SER A 16 8.33 -1.14 17.53
C SER A 16 7.66 -1.81 16.33
N SER A 17 6.71 -1.14 15.66
CA SER A 17 6.08 -1.68 14.45
C SER A 17 7.02 -1.56 13.25
N PRO A 18 6.90 -2.40 12.21
CA PRO A 18 7.68 -2.22 10.98
C PRO A 18 7.43 -0.90 10.26
N LEU A 19 6.36 -0.19 10.63
CA LEU A 19 6.07 1.15 10.13
C LEU A 19 6.55 2.27 11.06
N GLY A 20 7.14 1.95 12.22
CA GLY A 20 7.46 2.92 13.28
C GLY A 20 8.25 4.14 12.83
N PRO A 21 9.40 3.97 12.16
CA PRO A 21 10.18 5.09 11.63
C PRO A 21 9.37 5.99 10.68
N TYR A 22 8.52 5.40 9.84
CA TYR A 22 7.72 6.15 8.87
C TYR A 22 6.50 6.83 9.50
N ILE A 23 5.93 6.24 10.56
CA ILE A 23 4.88 6.88 11.36
C ILE A 23 5.46 8.12 12.05
N GLU A 24 6.71 8.08 12.50
CA GLU A 24 7.38 9.21 13.13
C GLU A 24 7.60 10.35 12.13
N ARG A 25 8.17 10.05 10.96
CA ARG A 25 8.35 11.04 9.89
C ARG A 25 7.03 11.61 9.38
N LEU A 26 6.00 10.78 9.25
CA LEU A 26 4.67 11.27 8.86
C LEU A 26 4.10 12.21 9.92
N ALA A 27 4.35 11.97 11.21
CA ALA A 27 3.95 12.89 12.26
C ALA A 27 4.67 14.25 12.10
N ASP A 28 5.97 14.27 11.85
CA ASP A 28 6.69 15.53 11.64
C ASP A 28 6.17 16.31 10.43
N CYS A 29 5.93 15.60 9.31
CA CYS A 29 5.37 16.21 8.09
C CYS A 29 3.96 16.78 8.31
N LEU A 30 3.11 16.09 9.09
CA LEU A 30 1.77 16.59 9.43
C LEU A 30 1.83 17.82 10.35
N TYR A 31 2.81 17.86 11.26
CA TYR A 31 3.02 19.01 12.13
C TYR A 31 3.47 20.24 11.33
N GLU A 32 4.45 20.09 10.43
CA GLU A 32 4.93 21.17 9.56
C GLU A 32 3.83 21.73 8.65
N GLN A 33 2.88 20.87 8.23
CA GLN A 33 1.73 21.27 7.41
C GLN A 33 0.58 21.90 8.23
N GLY A 34 0.76 22.11 9.53
CA GLY A 34 -0.24 22.78 10.38
C GLY A 34 -1.50 21.94 10.64
N TYR A 35 -1.44 20.62 10.50
CA TYR A 35 -2.62 19.77 10.78
C TYR A 35 -3.00 19.83 12.26
N CYS A 36 -4.30 19.96 12.52
CA CYS A 36 -4.80 19.86 13.88
C CYS A 36 -4.60 18.44 14.45
N ARG A 37 -4.42 18.38 15.77
CA ARG A 37 -4.05 17.15 16.49
C ARG A 37 -4.96 15.96 16.19
N ASP A 38 -6.28 16.16 16.18
CA ASP A 38 -7.24 15.08 15.98
C ASP A 38 -7.20 14.50 14.56
N GLN A 39 -6.89 15.32 13.56
CA GLN A 39 -6.72 14.87 12.18
C GLN A 39 -5.41 14.11 12.02
N ALA A 40 -4.32 14.63 12.61
CA ALA A 40 -3.03 13.97 12.61
C ALA A 40 -3.10 12.58 13.28
N LEU A 41 -3.73 12.48 14.46
CA LEU A 41 -3.94 11.20 15.15
C LEU A 41 -4.71 10.21 14.28
N ARG A 42 -5.80 10.64 13.62
CA ARG A 42 -6.57 9.78 12.70
C ARG A 42 -5.72 9.27 11.53
N HIS A 43 -4.81 10.09 11.00
CA HIS A 43 -3.88 9.69 9.95
C HIS A 43 -2.87 8.65 10.46
N LEU A 44 -2.23 8.89 11.60
CA LEU A 44 -1.25 7.98 12.19
C LEU A 44 -1.87 6.63 12.57
N LEU A 45 -3.05 6.61 13.18
CA LEU A 45 -3.82 5.40 13.45
C LEU A 45 -4.17 4.62 12.17
N THR A 46 -4.45 5.33 11.08
CA THR A 46 -4.76 4.71 9.78
C THR A 46 -3.55 4.03 9.16
N VAL A 47 -2.41 4.70 9.18
CA VAL A 47 -1.14 4.14 8.71
C VAL A 47 -0.78 2.88 9.49
N GLU A 48 -0.90 2.92 10.81
CA GLU A 48 -0.52 1.79 11.65
C GLU A 48 -1.43 0.57 11.43
N GLU A 49 -2.75 0.79 11.35
CA GLU A 49 -3.69 -0.27 11.00
C GLU A 49 -3.48 -0.83 9.58
N PHE A 50 -3.04 0.01 8.64
CA PHE A 50 -2.68 -0.43 7.30
C PHE A 50 -1.44 -1.32 7.30
N GLY A 51 -0.41 -0.98 8.09
CA GLY A 51 0.76 -1.85 8.28
C GLY A 51 0.40 -3.23 8.81
N ARG A 52 -0.43 -3.29 9.87
CA ARG A 52 -0.95 -4.57 10.38
C ARG A 52 -1.79 -5.32 9.35
N TRP A 53 -2.51 -4.60 8.49
CA TRP A 53 -3.26 -5.21 7.40
C TRP A 53 -2.31 -5.81 6.36
N LEU A 54 -1.26 -5.12 5.93
CA LEU A 54 -0.26 -5.67 5.01
C LEU A 54 0.34 -6.97 5.55
N GLN A 55 0.76 -6.98 6.83
CA GLN A 55 1.28 -8.18 7.50
C GLN A 55 0.28 -9.33 7.49
N ARG A 56 -0.98 -9.06 7.86
CA ARG A 56 -2.04 -10.08 7.87
C ARG A 56 -2.29 -10.70 6.49
N TRP A 57 -2.12 -9.91 5.44
CA TRP A 57 -2.27 -10.35 4.05
C TRP A 57 -0.97 -10.85 3.41
N ARG A 58 0.12 -10.94 4.20
CA ARG A 58 1.47 -11.32 3.73
C ARG A 58 1.97 -10.50 2.55
N ILE A 59 1.60 -9.21 2.52
CA ILE A 59 2.10 -8.25 1.54
C ILE A 59 3.34 -7.61 2.15
N ALA A 60 4.50 -7.78 1.50
CA ALA A 60 5.72 -7.15 1.95
C ALA A 60 5.61 -5.62 1.82
N LEU A 61 6.32 -4.88 2.69
CA LEU A 61 6.25 -3.42 2.65
C LEU A 61 6.65 -2.87 1.28
N HIS A 62 7.67 -3.46 0.63
CA HIS A 62 8.13 -3.06 -0.71
C HIS A 62 7.10 -3.29 -1.83
N ASP A 63 6.19 -4.23 -1.65
CA ASP A 63 5.08 -4.51 -2.57
C ASP A 63 3.84 -3.65 -2.27
N ALA A 64 3.89 -2.78 -1.26
CA ALA A 64 2.77 -1.92 -0.93
C ALA A 64 2.53 -0.92 -2.08
N THR A 65 1.29 -0.86 -2.56
CA THR A 65 0.90 0.00 -3.68
C THR A 65 -0.34 0.80 -3.31
N PHE A 66 -0.65 1.83 -4.09
CA PHE A 66 -1.89 2.58 -3.90
C PHE A 66 -3.14 1.72 -4.13
N ALA A 67 -3.06 0.64 -4.92
CA ALA A 67 -4.14 -0.33 -5.05
C ALA A 67 -4.39 -1.10 -3.74
N HIS A 68 -3.31 -1.45 -3.00
CA HIS A 68 -3.41 -2.04 -1.66
C HIS A 68 -4.08 -1.06 -0.67
N ALA A 69 -3.72 0.22 -0.71
CA ALA A 69 -4.36 1.26 0.10
C ALA A 69 -5.87 1.39 -0.22
N ARG A 70 -6.24 1.45 -1.51
CA ARG A 70 -7.66 1.48 -1.94
C ARG A 70 -8.42 0.25 -1.46
N ARG A 71 -7.81 -0.94 -1.57
CA ARG A 71 -8.41 -2.20 -1.11
C ARG A 71 -8.62 -2.20 0.41
N TYR A 72 -7.63 -1.76 1.18
CA TYR A 72 -7.73 -1.63 2.63
C TYR A 72 -8.91 -0.72 3.02
N VAL A 73 -9.00 0.48 2.44
CA VAL A 73 -10.09 1.43 2.72
C VAL A 73 -11.45 0.84 2.34
N ARG A 74 -11.55 0.18 1.18
CA ARG A 74 -12.81 -0.46 0.73
C ARG A 74 -13.28 -1.55 1.70
N LEU A 75 -12.38 -2.36 2.24
CA LEU A 75 -12.71 -3.43 3.19
C LEU A 75 -13.07 -2.88 4.58
N ARG A 76 -12.59 -1.68 4.93
CA ARG A 76 -12.82 -1.02 6.23
C ARG A 76 -14.02 -0.05 6.22
N ARG A 77 -14.90 -0.13 5.21
CA ARG A 77 -16.02 0.79 4.86
C ARG A 77 -16.97 1.24 5.99
N ARG A 78 -16.83 0.74 7.23
CA ARG A 78 -17.63 1.19 8.37
C ARG A 78 -16.99 2.28 9.25
N ARG A 79 -15.70 2.64 9.12
CA ARG A 79 -15.06 3.59 10.09
C ARG A 79 -14.06 4.62 9.52
N LYS A 80 -13.70 4.61 8.24
CA LYS A 80 -12.61 5.45 7.72
C LYS A 80 -12.93 6.03 6.33
N GLY A 81 -13.31 7.31 6.28
CA GLY A 81 -13.69 8.05 5.07
C GLY A 81 -12.50 8.51 4.19
N PHE A 82 -12.73 9.51 3.33
CA PHE A 82 -11.76 10.06 2.37
C PHE A 82 -10.38 10.38 2.96
N GLY A 83 -10.32 10.89 4.20
CA GLY A 83 -9.06 11.21 4.87
C GLY A 83 -8.12 10.02 5.10
N ALA A 84 -8.66 8.79 5.15
CA ALA A 84 -7.84 7.60 5.30
C ALA A 84 -7.07 7.27 4.02
N LEU A 85 -7.69 7.43 2.84
CA LEU A 85 -7.00 7.19 1.58
C LEU A 85 -5.91 8.24 1.34
N LEU A 86 -6.16 9.50 1.73
CA LEU A 86 -5.17 10.57 1.66
C LEU A 86 -3.97 10.30 2.57
N ALA A 87 -4.21 9.87 3.81
CA ALA A 87 -3.13 9.50 4.74
C ALA A 87 -2.25 8.37 4.19
N LEU A 88 -2.87 7.36 3.57
CA LEU A 88 -2.13 6.25 2.95
C LEU A 88 -1.40 6.66 1.68
N LYS A 89 -1.94 7.61 0.91
CA LYS A 89 -1.23 8.19 -0.25
C LYS A 89 0.07 8.85 0.21
N ARG A 90 -0.02 9.73 1.22
CA ARG A 90 1.14 10.44 1.80
C ARG A 90 2.17 9.47 2.37
N LEU A 91 1.73 8.42 3.08
CA LEU A 91 2.62 7.36 3.56
C LEU A 91 3.40 6.71 2.42
N LEU A 92 2.73 6.32 1.34
CA LEU A 92 3.37 5.68 0.20
C LEU A 92 4.33 6.62 -0.53
N GLU A 93 4.05 7.93 -0.55
CA GLU A 93 4.97 8.95 -1.07
C GLU A 93 6.23 9.06 -0.21
N VAL A 94 6.10 9.12 1.13
CA VAL A 94 7.26 9.12 2.06
C VAL A 94 8.08 7.84 1.89
N LEU A 95 7.43 6.67 1.84
CA LEU A 95 8.11 5.39 1.62
C LEU A 95 8.82 5.32 0.27
N ALA A 96 8.25 5.93 -0.78
CA ALA A 96 8.86 5.95 -2.10
C ALA A 96 10.10 6.84 -2.14
N GLN A 97 10.06 8.00 -1.46
CA GLN A 97 11.22 8.89 -1.32
C GLN A 97 12.39 8.19 -0.61
N GLU A 98 12.10 7.25 0.30
CA GLU A 98 13.12 6.45 0.99
C GLU A 98 13.53 5.17 0.23
N GLY A 99 13.02 4.95 -0.99
CA GLY A 99 13.29 3.74 -1.78
C GLY A 99 12.73 2.46 -1.16
N ARG A 100 11.76 2.58 -0.25
CA ARG A 100 11.15 1.44 0.46
C ARG A 100 9.98 0.82 -0.29
N VAL A 101 9.32 1.60 -1.14
CA VAL A 101 8.28 1.14 -2.08
C VAL A 101 8.54 1.71 -3.46
N SER A 102 8.02 1.05 -4.48
CA SER A 102 8.02 1.61 -5.83
C SER A 102 7.25 2.94 -5.86
N PRO A 103 7.79 3.99 -6.51
CA PRO A 103 7.07 5.25 -6.67
C PRO A 103 5.68 5.03 -7.27
N MET A 104 4.70 5.77 -6.78
CA MET A 104 3.30 5.62 -7.23
C MET A 104 3.13 5.88 -8.73
N ASN A 105 4.02 6.70 -9.29
CA ASN A 105 4.11 7.06 -10.70
C ASN A 105 5.28 6.38 -11.42
N ALA A 106 5.91 5.37 -10.82
CA ALA A 106 6.95 4.62 -11.51
C ALA A 106 6.37 4.01 -12.79
N PRO A 107 7.10 4.07 -13.91
CA PRO A 107 6.70 3.37 -15.11
C PRO A 107 6.55 1.89 -14.77
N LYS A 108 5.34 1.36 -14.98
CA LYS A 108 5.05 -0.04 -14.75
C LYS A 108 5.90 -0.89 -15.67
N SER A 109 6.51 -1.93 -15.11
CA SER A 109 7.14 -2.98 -15.89
C SER A 109 6.14 -3.62 -16.85
N GLN A 110 6.65 -4.21 -17.92
CA GLN A 110 5.79 -4.91 -18.87
C GLN A 110 4.98 -6.04 -18.22
N VAL A 111 5.56 -6.74 -17.23
CA VAL A 111 4.87 -7.77 -16.42
C VAL A 111 3.67 -7.16 -15.69
N GLU A 112 3.86 -6.04 -14.99
CA GLU A 112 2.79 -5.37 -14.24
C GLU A 112 1.65 -4.90 -15.15
N LEU A 113 1.97 -4.38 -16.34
CA LEU A 113 0.98 -3.97 -17.33
C LEU A 113 0.15 -5.17 -17.82
N VAL A 114 0.80 -6.29 -18.13
CA VAL A 114 0.14 -7.53 -18.57
C VAL A 114 -0.76 -8.08 -17.46
N VAL A 115 -0.24 -8.18 -16.23
CA VAL A 115 -0.99 -8.68 -15.07
C VAL A 115 -2.18 -7.76 -14.74
N GLN A 116 -2.03 -6.45 -14.93
CA GLN A 116 -3.14 -5.51 -14.78
C GLN A 116 -4.21 -5.74 -15.85
N LYS A 117 -3.84 -5.80 -17.13
CA LYS A 117 -4.78 -6.06 -18.24
C LYS A 117 -5.51 -7.40 -18.06
N PHE A 118 -4.78 -8.44 -17.69
CA PHE A 118 -5.35 -9.75 -17.38
C PHE A 118 -6.34 -9.67 -16.21
N GLY A 119 -6.00 -8.94 -15.15
CA GLY A 119 -6.92 -8.71 -14.03
C GLY A 119 -8.22 -8.00 -14.44
N ASN A 120 -8.13 -6.99 -15.31
CA ASN A 120 -9.30 -6.28 -15.84
C ASN A 120 -10.17 -7.22 -16.67
N PHE A 121 -9.57 -7.97 -17.60
CA PHE A 121 -10.27 -9.00 -18.40
C PHE A 121 -11.02 -10.01 -17.52
N LEU A 122 -10.39 -10.53 -16.46
CA LEU A 122 -11.06 -11.46 -15.55
C LEU A 122 -12.24 -10.83 -14.79
N SER A 123 -12.21 -9.51 -14.57
CA SER A 123 -13.28 -8.78 -13.90
C SER A 123 -14.42 -8.44 -14.85
N GLU A 124 -14.09 -7.97 -16.06
CA GLU A 124 -15.03 -7.40 -17.02
C GLU A 124 -15.69 -8.49 -17.86
N GLU A 125 -14.89 -9.39 -18.45
CA GLU A 125 -15.39 -10.41 -19.39
C GLU A 125 -15.79 -11.71 -18.69
N ARG A 126 -15.20 -12.00 -17.53
CA ARG A 126 -15.43 -13.27 -16.80
C ARG A 126 -16.15 -13.11 -15.47
N ALA A 127 -16.46 -11.87 -15.07
CA ALA A 127 -17.14 -11.53 -13.83
C ALA A 127 -16.61 -12.29 -12.58
N LEU A 128 -15.31 -12.57 -12.53
CA LEU A 128 -14.77 -13.39 -11.46
C LEU A 128 -14.78 -12.65 -10.12
N ALA A 129 -14.98 -13.41 -9.05
CA ALA A 129 -14.88 -12.87 -7.70
C ALA A 129 -13.49 -12.24 -7.46
N PRO A 130 -13.40 -11.09 -6.74
CA PRO A 130 -12.14 -10.39 -6.53
C PRO A 130 -11.03 -11.23 -5.89
N ARG A 131 -11.39 -12.21 -5.04
CA ARG A 131 -10.45 -13.16 -4.45
C ARG A 131 -9.80 -14.05 -5.51
N THR A 132 -10.60 -14.55 -6.45
CA THR A 132 -10.14 -15.40 -7.56
C THR A 132 -9.24 -14.61 -8.51
N ILE A 133 -9.62 -13.37 -8.83
CA ILE A 133 -8.80 -12.48 -9.67
C ILE A 133 -7.43 -12.25 -9.02
N ASN A 134 -7.39 -11.92 -7.73
CA ASN A 134 -6.12 -11.72 -7.04
C ASN A 134 -5.25 -12.97 -7.01
N ASN A 135 -5.81 -14.15 -6.69
CA ASN A 135 -5.05 -15.40 -6.72
C ASN A 135 -4.44 -15.66 -8.11
N ARG A 136 -5.21 -15.44 -9.19
CA ARG A 136 -4.72 -15.62 -10.56
C ARG A 136 -3.64 -14.60 -10.92
N LYS A 137 -3.80 -13.34 -10.52
CA LYS A 137 -2.76 -12.31 -10.70
C LYS A 137 -1.45 -12.69 -10.02
N THR A 138 -1.51 -13.23 -8.79
CA THR A 138 -0.32 -13.70 -8.08
C THR A 138 0.41 -14.81 -8.86
N ILE A 139 -0.34 -15.82 -9.32
CA ILE A 139 0.24 -16.94 -10.10
C ILE A 139 0.89 -16.42 -11.39
N VAL A 140 0.18 -15.60 -12.17
CA VAL A 140 0.69 -15.08 -13.44
C VAL A 140 1.89 -14.16 -13.23
N THR A 141 1.90 -13.36 -12.15
CA THR A 141 3.05 -12.51 -11.81
C THR A 141 4.30 -13.36 -11.56
N ALA A 142 4.19 -14.42 -10.76
CA ALA A 142 5.30 -15.32 -10.46
C ALA A 142 5.80 -16.03 -11.73
N PHE A 143 4.89 -16.54 -12.56
CA PHE A 143 5.23 -17.20 -13.82
C PHE A 143 5.98 -16.27 -14.78
N LEU A 144 5.47 -15.05 -15.00
CA LEU A 144 6.12 -14.08 -15.89
C LEU A 144 7.46 -13.60 -15.35
N ALA A 145 7.56 -13.38 -14.04
CA ALA A 145 8.82 -13.02 -13.40
C ALA A 145 9.86 -14.15 -13.52
N GLN A 146 9.47 -15.41 -13.37
CA GLN A 146 10.35 -16.56 -13.54
C GLN A 146 10.82 -16.70 -15.00
N ARG A 147 9.92 -16.49 -15.97
CA ARG A 147 10.23 -16.69 -17.39
C ARG A 147 11.04 -15.55 -18.01
N PHE A 148 10.74 -14.31 -17.65
CA PHE A 148 11.27 -13.12 -18.32
C PHE A 148 12.06 -12.17 -17.40
N GLY A 149 11.97 -12.32 -16.08
CA GLY A 149 12.59 -11.42 -15.12
C GLY A 149 12.15 -9.98 -15.32
N LYS A 150 13.12 -9.06 -15.42
CA LYS A 150 12.89 -7.63 -15.72
C LYS A 150 12.99 -7.31 -17.23
N ARG A 151 13.17 -8.30 -18.09
CA ARG A 151 13.36 -8.09 -19.53
C ARG A 151 12.01 -7.82 -20.20
N SER A 152 12.03 -7.05 -21.29
CA SER A 152 10.87 -6.96 -22.17
C SER A 152 10.63 -8.30 -22.86
N PHE A 153 9.38 -8.64 -23.11
CA PHE A 153 8.99 -9.90 -23.74
C PHE A 153 7.87 -9.71 -24.76
N LYS A 154 7.74 -10.65 -25.71
CA LYS A 154 6.59 -10.71 -26.62
C LYS A 154 5.77 -11.94 -26.28
N PHE A 155 4.45 -11.85 -26.43
CA PHE A 155 3.57 -13.00 -26.22
C PHE A 155 3.83 -14.15 -27.20
N SER A 156 4.46 -13.88 -28.35
CA SER A 156 4.95 -14.91 -29.28
C SER A 156 6.02 -15.83 -28.67
N ASN A 157 6.62 -15.44 -27.54
CA ASN A 157 7.71 -16.17 -26.88
C ASN A 157 7.23 -16.89 -25.61
N LEU A 158 5.91 -16.98 -25.42
CA LEU A 158 5.26 -17.74 -24.35
C LEU A 158 5.09 -19.21 -24.72
#